data_AF-A0A930ITZ8-F1
#
_entry.id   AF-A0A930ITZ8-F1
#
_cell.length_a   1.000
_cell.length_b   1.000
_cell.length_c   1.000
_cell.angle_alpha   90.00
_cell.angle_beta   90.00
_cell.angle_gamma   90.00
#
_symmetry.space_group_name_H-M   'P 1'
#
loop_
_entity.id
_entity.type
_entity.pdbx_description
1 polymer ?
#
loop_
_entity_poly.entity_id
_entity_poly.type
_entity_poly.pdbx_seq_one_letter_code
_entity_poly.pdbx_strand_id
1 'polypeptide(L)'
;MLLDKIEELLKEVSALTAKSADDVEQLRLKYLSKKGEINALMGEFRNVAAEQKKVVGMKINELKQSAQDKINELKDQLETSEAQNDDIDLTRTAYPINLGTRHPLTLVKNEIIDIFARMGFTLYQGPEIDDDQHVFT
;
A
#
# COMPACT_ATOMS: atom_id res chain seq x y z
N MET A 1 38.97 6.23 24.19
CA MET A 1 39.38 4.91 23.65
C MET A 1 38.38 4.48 22.58
N LEU A 2 38.74 3.56 21.68
CA LEU A 2 37.89 3.16 20.54
C LEU A 2 36.47 2.70 20.96
N LEU A 3 36.35 2.16 22.17
CA LEU A 3 35.08 1.79 22.81
C LEU A 3 34.17 2.98 23.11
N ASP A 4 34.73 4.11 23.55
CA ASP A 4 33.94 5.32 23.87
C ASP A 4 33.30 5.91 22.60
N LYS A 5 34.04 5.90 21.48
CA LYS A 5 33.52 6.30 20.17
C LYS A 5 32.38 5.41 19.68
N ILE A 6 32.46 4.10 19.96
CA ILE A 6 31.41 3.15 19.59
C ILE A 6 30.15 3.42 20.42
N GLU A 7 30.28 3.70 21.71
CA GLU A 7 29.13 4.02 22.57
C GLU A 7 28.49 5.37 22.23
N GLU A 8 29.28 6.38 21.86
CA GLU A 8 28.76 7.66 21.35
C GLU A 8 27.95 7.46 20.06
N LEU A 9 28.50 6.72 19.09
CA LEU A 9 27.80 6.44 17.84
C LEU A 9 26.54 5.58 18.06
N LEU A 10 26.53 4.68 19.03
CA LEU A 10 25.33 3.91 19.39
C LEU A 10 24.22 4.83 19.92
N LYS A 11 24.59 5.81 20.76
CA LYS A 11 23.63 6.84 21.22
C LYS A 11 23.13 7.71 20.08
N GLU A 12 24.03 8.17 19.21
CA GLU A 12 23.64 8.96 18.04
C GLU A 12 22.67 8.19 17.15
N VAL A 13 22.98 6.92 16.82
CA VAL A 13 22.13 6.04 16.02
C VAL A 13 20.76 5.85 16.66
N SER A 14 20.70 5.67 17.98
CA SER A 14 19.42 5.51 18.70
C SER A 14 18.55 6.77 18.69
N ALA A 15 19.16 7.95 18.59
CA ALA A 15 18.50 9.25 18.57
C ALA A 15 18.21 9.78 17.15
N LEU A 16 18.54 9.01 16.11
CA LEU A 16 18.29 9.41 14.72
C LEU A 16 16.79 9.50 14.46
N THR A 17 16.39 10.64 13.91
CA THR A 17 15.06 10.89 13.37
C THR A 17 15.21 11.35 11.92
N ALA A 18 14.45 10.77 11.01
CA ALA A 18 14.37 11.22 9.63
C ALA A 18 13.00 11.83 9.36
N LYS A 19 12.95 12.91 8.58
CA LYS A 19 11.70 13.59 8.21
C LYS A 19 11.30 13.34 6.76
N SER A 20 12.22 12.86 5.93
CA SER A 20 12.01 12.58 4.51
C SER A 20 12.69 11.27 4.10
N ALA A 21 12.21 10.63 3.03
CA ALA A 21 12.83 9.44 2.45
C ALA A 21 14.28 9.71 2.01
N ASP A 22 14.57 10.93 1.54
CA ASP A 22 15.92 11.37 1.20
C ASP A 22 16.83 11.46 2.44
N ASP A 23 16.29 11.85 3.59
CA ASP A 23 17.04 11.89 4.85
C ASP A 23 17.42 10.47 5.29
N VAL A 24 16.51 9.49 5.15
CA VAL A 24 16.78 8.08 5.48
C VAL A 24 17.92 7.54 4.61
N GLU A 25 17.93 7.82 3.31
CA GLU A 25 19.02 7.39 2.42
C GLU A 25 20.34 8.12 2.72
N GLN A 26 20.31 9.40 3.10
CA GLN A 26 21.51 10.10 3.57
C GLN A 26 22.09 9.49 4.86
N LEU A 27 21.23 9.11 5.81
CA LEU A 27 21.65 8.41 7.03
C LEU A 27 22.25 7.04 6.71
N ARG A 28 21.64 6.30 5.76
CA ARG A 28 22.17 5.03 5.26
C ARG A 28 23.56 5.20 4.64
N LEU A 29 23.74 6.26 3.85
CA LEU A 29 25.03 6.60 3.24
C LEU A 29 26.08 7.00 4.29
N LYS A 30 25.70 7.76 5.33
CA LYS A 30 26.63 8.20 6.38
C LYS A 30 27.15 7.03 7.21
N TYR A 31 26.28 6.11 7.64
CA TYR A 31 26.67 5.04 8.57
C TYR A 31 27.02 3.71 7.90
N LEU A 32 26.22 3.25 6.93
CA LEU A 32 26.33 1.90 6.35
C LEU A 32 27.07 1.82 5.00
N SER A 33 27.40 2.96 4.37
CA SER A 33 28.12 2.96 3.10
C SER A 33 29.53 2.36 3.22
N LYS A 34 30.14 1.99 2.08
CA LYS A 34 31.54 1.53 1.99
C LYS A 34 32.55 2.52 2.60
N LYS A 35 32.23 3.82 2.58
CA LYS A 35 33.00 4.91 3.22
C LYS A 35 32.37 5.41 4.53
N GLY A 36 31.36 4.71 5.03
CA GLY A 36 30.61 5.10 6.22
C GLY A 36 31.40 4.90 7.51
N GLU A 37 30.95 5.58 8.56
CA GLU A 37 31.64 5.62 9.86
C GLU A 37 31.78 4.21 10.49
N ILE A 38 30.79 3.32 10.28
CA ILE A 38 30.83 1.94 10.78
C ILE A 38 31.91 1.12 10.06
N ASN A 39 32.08 1.30 8.75
CA ASN A 39 33.12 0.62 7.98
C ASN A 39 34.52 1.19 8.27
N ALA A 40 34.63 2.48 8.57
CA ALA A 40 35.88 3.08 9.05
C ALA A 40 36.31 2.47 10.40
N LEU A 41 35.37 2.28 11.34
CA LEU A 41 35.62 1.59 12.61
C LEU A 41 36.05 0.11 12.42
N MET A 42 35.50 -0.60 11.44
CA MET A 42 35.99 -1.94 11.05
C MET A 42 37.40 -1.92 10.48
N GLY A 43 37.81 -0.83 9.82
CA GLY A 43 39.19 -0.62 9.37
C GLY A 43 40.16 -0.43 10.54
N GLU A 44 39.78 0.42 11.51
CA GLU A 44 40.54 0.67 12.73
C GLU A 44 40.62 -0.54 13.66
N PHE A 45 39.62 -1.45 13.61
CA PHE A 45 39.61 -2.72 14.33
C PHE A 45 40.86 -3.59 14.08
N ARG A 46 41.49 -3.47 12.90
CA ARG A 46 42.72 -4.20 12.56
C ARG A 46 43.90 -3.84 13.47
N ASN A 47 43.90 -2.64 14.03
CA ASN A 47 44.98 -2.07 14.84
C ASN A 47 44.79 -2.31 16.36
N VAL A 48 43.72 -3.00 16.78
CA VAL A 48 43.40 -3.24 18.20
C VAL A 48 44.24 -4.40 18.77
N ALA A 49 44.65 -4.32 20.04
CA ALA A 49 45.37 -5.38 20.73
C ALA A 49 44.53 -6.67 20.87
N ALA A 50 45.16 -7.85 20.80
CA ALA A 50 44.49 -9.16 20.72
C ALA A 50 43.48 -9.43 21.84
N GLU A 51 43.73 -8.94 23.05
CA GLU A 51 42.85 -9.10 24.22
C GLU A 51 41.55 -8.28 24.10
N GLN A 52 41.59 -7.12 23.45
CA GLN A 52 40.44 -6.22 23.29
C GLN A 52 39.63 -6.47 22.01
N LYS A 53 40.18 -7.23 21.04
CA LYS A 53 39.49 -7.55 19.78
C LYS A 53 38.15 -8.26 19.99
N LYS A 54 38.02 -9.12 21.01
CA LYS A 54 36.76 -9.84 21.27
C LYS A 54 35.63 -8.88 21.67
N VAL A 55 35.91 -7.97 22.60
CA VAL A 55 34.93 -7.01 23.13
C VAL A 55 34.56 -5.97 22.08
N VAL A 56 35.56 -5.41 21.39
CA VAL A 56 35.34 -4.40 20.35
C VAL A 56 34.59 -4.99 19.15
N GLY A 57 34.88 -6.22 18.75
CA GLY A 57 34.18 -6.88 17.63
C GLY A 57 32.69 -7.14 17.91
N MET A 58 32.34 -7.52 19.14
CA MET A 58 30.95 -7.68 19.55
C MET A 58 30.19 -6.35 19.50
N LYS A 59 30.76 -5.28 20.06
CA LYS A 59 30.14 -3.95 20.06
C LYS A 59 30.00 -3.34 18.65
N ILE A 60 30.94 -3.59 17.74
CA ILE A 60 30.83 -3.14 16.34
C ILE A 60 29.67 -3.84 15.63
N ASN A 61 29.50 -5.15 15.84
CA ASN A 61 28.39 -5.88 15.24
C ASN A 61 27.05 -5.43 15.81
N GLU A 62 26.99 -5.18 17.12
CA GLU A 62 25.80 -4.63 17.79
C GLU A 62 25.42 -3.25 17.22
N LEU A 63 26.40 -2.35 17.06
CA LEU A 63 26.18 -1.03 16.45
C LEU A 63 25.68 -1.17 15.01
N LYS A 64 26.30 -2.05 14.21
CA LYS A 64 25.87 -2.30 12.83
C LYS A 64 24.43 -2.81 12.75
N GLN A 65 24.06 -3.74 13.62
CA GLN A 65 22.70 -4.29 13.69
C GLN A 65 21.70 -3.20 14.10
N SER A 66 21.99 -2.48 15.19
CA SER A 66 21.14 -1.40 15.68
C SER A 66 20.94 -0.28 14.65
N ALA A 67 21.99 0.09 13.91
CA ALA A 67 21.90 1.08 12.84
C ALA A 67 21.03 0.58 11.67
N GLN A 68 21.16 -0.69 11.29
CA GLN A 68 20.33 -1.29 10.25
C GLN A 68 18.85 -1.33 10.66
N ASP A 69 18.58 -1.77 11.89
CA ASP A 69 17.22 -1.91 12.40
C ASP A 69 16.55 -0.53 12.51
N LYS A 70 17.27 0.49 13.01
CA LYS A 70 16.73 1.86 13.12
C LYS A 70 16.44 2.50 11.77
N ILE A 71 17.30 2.28 10.77
CA ILE A 71 17.09 2.80 9.41
C ILE A 71 15.89 2.11 8.75
N ASN A 72 15.74 0.80 8.95
CA ASN A 72 14.56 0.07 8.46
C ASN A 72 13.27 0.57 9.15
N GLU A 73 13.27 0.75 10.47
CA GLU A 73 12.13 1.33 11.20
C GLU A 73 11.73 2.71 10.66
N LEU A 74 12.71 3.59 10.43
CA LEU A 74 12.46 4.94 9.89
C LEU A 74 11.90 4.89 8.46
N LYS A 75 12.35 3.94 7.65
CA LYS A 75 11.84 3.73 6.30
C LYS A 75 10.37 3.27 6.33
N ASP A 76 10.07 2.25 7.13
CA ASP A 76 8.71 1.70 7.24
C ASP A 76 7.73 2.75 7.80
N GLN A 77 8.17 3.58 8.76
CA GLN A 77 7.37 4.69 9.29
C GLN A 77 7.01 5.73 8.22
N LEU A 78 7.95 6.08 7.35
CA LEU A 78 7.71 7.05 6.28
C LEU A 78 6.81 6.49 5.17
N GLU A 79 7.03 5.23 4.75
CA GLU A 79 6.15 4.56 3.78
C GLU A 79 4.70 4.48 4.28
N THR A 80 4.50 4.26 5.58
CA THR A 80 3.17 4.21 6.19
C THR A 80 2.51 5.60 6.30
N SER A 81 3.31 6.65 6.48
CA SER A 81 2.83 8.03 6.63
C SER A 81 2.34 8.63 5.31
N GLU A 82 3.00 8.31 4.18
CA GLU A 82 2.59 8.81 2.86
C GLU A 82 1.19 8.29 2.43
N ALA A 83 0.80 7.10 2.90
CA ALA A 83 -0.49 6.49 2.58
C ALA A 83 -1.70 7.12 3.29
N GLN A 84 -1.49 7.97 4.31
CA GLN A 84 -2.58 8.51 5.14
C GLN A 84 -3.16 9.84 4.64
N ASN A 85 -2.60 10.45 3.60
CA ASN A 85 -2.98 11.81 3.18
C ASN A 85 -4.13 11.92 2.19
N ASP A 86 -4.73 10.82 1.75
CA ASP A 86 -5.92 10.88 0.89
C ASP A 86 -7.20 10.90 1.74
N ASP A 87 -7.46 12.06 2.38
CA ASP A 87 -8.76 12.41 2.97
C ASP A 87 -9.79 12.70 1.86
N ILE A 88 -10.03 11.69 1.01
CA ILE A 88 -10.98 11.74 -0.09
C ILE A 88 -12.35 11.37 0.46
N ASP A 89 -13.31 12.30 0.38
CA ASP A 89 -14.70 12.04 0.72
C ASP A 89 -15.31 10.96 -0.21
N LEU A 90 -15.38 9.73 0.30
CA LEU A 90 -15.95 8.58 -0.39
C LEU A 90 -17.49 8.66 -0.56
N THR A 91 -18.17 9.57 0.16
CA THR A 91 -19.61 9.78 0.03
C THR A 91 -19.97 10.73 -1.10
N ARG A 92 -18.97 11.42 -1.68
CA ARG A 92 -19.18 12.34 -2.79
C ARG A 92 -19.78 11.61 -3.99
N THR A 93 -20.88 12.14 -4.50
CA THR A 93 -21.54 11.59 -5.67
C THR A 93 -20.60 11.60 -6.87
N ALA A 94 -20.49 10.45 -7.55
CA ALA A 94 -19.81 10.37 -8.83
C ALA A 94 -20.47 11.31 -9.87
N TYR A 95 -19.74 11.63 -10.93
CA TYR A 95 -20.29 12.37 -12.07
C TYR A 95 -21.59 11.69 -12.55
N PRO A 96 -22.68 12.45 -12.78
CA PRO A 96 -23.99 11.85 -13.06
C PRO A 96 -23.94 11.05 -14.36
N ILE A 97 -24.05 9.73 -14.24
CA ILE A 97 -24.31 8.84 -15.37
C ILE A 97 -25.81 8.62 -15.40
N ASN A 98 -26.48 9.21 -16.39
CA ASN A 98 -27.91 9.01 -16.56
C ASN A 98 -28.18 7.56 -16.96
N LEU A 99 -28.76 6.80 -16.03
CA LEU A 99 -29.31 5.48 -16.33
C LEU A 99 -30.62 5.66 -17.09
N GLY A 100 -30.78 4.97 -18.22
CA GLY A 100 -32.05 4.92 -18.94
C GLY A 100 -33.12 4.18 -18.14
N THR A 101 -34.39 4.48 -18.40
CA THR A 101 -35.54 3.83 -17.76
C THR A 101 -36.37 3.07 -18.80
N ARG A 102 -37.10 2.03 -18.36
CA ARG A 102 -38.05 1.29 -19.22
C ARG A 102 -39.39 2.02 -19.25
N HIS A 103 -40.08 1.95 -20.39
CA HIS A 103 -41.43 2.49 -20.51
C HIS A 103 -42.41 1.76 -19.58
N PRO A 104 -43.32 2.45 -18.86
CA PRO A 104 -44.25 1.82 -17.92
C PRO A 104 -45.11 0.70 -18.53
N LEU A 105 -45.57 0.86 -19.78
CA LEU A 105 -46.31 -0.18 -20.50
C LEU A 105 -45.50 -1.48 -20.66
N THR A 106 -44.19 -1.36 -20.89
CA THR A 106 -43.30 -2.52 -21.02
C THR A 106 -43.11 -3.22 -19.67
N LEU A 107 -43.10 -2.47 -18.57
CA LEU A 107 -43.03 -3.04 -17.22
C LEU A 107 -44.28 -3.89 -16.94
N VAL A 108 -45.47 -3.31 -17.13
CA VAL A 108 -46.74 -4.00 -16.90
C VAL A 108 -46.92 -5.18 -17.85
N LYS A 109 -46.58 -5.02 -19.14
CA LYS A 109 -46.62 -6.12 -20.12
C LYS A 109 -45.75 -7.29 -19.67
N ASN A 110 -44.51 -7.02 -19.24
CA ASN A 110 -43.60 -8.08 -18.81
C ASN A 110 -44.04 -8.74 -17.51
N GLU A 111 -44.63 -7.99 -16.58
CA GLU A 111 -45.18 -8.54 -15.34
C GLU A 111 -46.32 -9.52 -15.64
N ILE A 112 -47.24 -9.15 -16.53
CA ILE A 112 -48.32 -10.05 -16.98
C ILE A 112 -47.73 -11.29 -17.65
N ILE A 113 -46.76 -11.12 -18.56
CA ILE A 113 -46.10 -12.25 -19.24
C ILE A 113 -45.47 -13.20 -18.23
N ASP A 114 -44.75 -12.69 -17.21
CA ASP A 114 -44.07 -13.51 -16.21
C ASP A 114 -45.06 -14.36 -15.38
N ILE A 115 -46.21 -13.80 -15.02
CA ILE A 115 -47.25 -14.54 -14.29
C ILE A 115 -47.72 -15.76 -15.10
N PHE A 116 -48.06 -15.57 -16.38
CA PHE A 116 -48.55 -16.66 -17.22
C PHE A 116 -47.44 -17.63 -17.65
N ALA A 117 -46.21 -17.16 -17.83
CA ALA A 117 -45.07 -18.03 -18.12
C ALA A 117 -44.85 -19.06 -16.98
N ARG A 118 -45.00 -18.63 -15.72
CA ARG A 118 -44.91 -19.52 -14.54
C ARG A 118 -46.00 -20.58 -14.49
N MET A 119 -47.12 -20.34 -15.16
CA MET A 119 -48.22 -21.31 -15.28
C MET A 119 -48.03 -22.26 -16.48
N GLY A 120 -46.93 -22.14 -17.24
CA GLY A 120 -46.60 -22.99 -18.38
C GLY A 120 -47.08 -22.48 -19.74
N PHE A 121 -47.57 -21.23 -19.82
CA PHE A 121 -47.93 -20.61 -21.10
C PHE A 121 -46.71 -20.05 -21.82
N THR A 122 -46.75 -20.04 -23.15
CA THR A 122 -45.70 -19.49 -24.01
C THR A 122 -46.14 -18.20 -24.67
N LEU A 123 -45.23 -17.23 -24.82
CA LEU A 123 -45.51 -15.97 -25.50
C LEU A 123 -45.55 -16.18 -27.02
N TYR A 124 -46.63 -15.71 -27.66
CA TYR A 124 -46.75 -15.61 -29.11
C TYR A 124 -47.00 -14.14 -29.50
N GLN A 125 -46.39 -13.69 -30.61
CA GLN A 125 -46.58 -12.34 -31.15
C GLN A 125 -46.99 -12.46 -32.62
N GLY A 126 -48.14 -11.87 -32.95
CA GLY A 126 -48.68 -11.82 -34.31
C GLY A 126 -48.41 -10.48 -35.02
N PRO A 127 -48.81 -10.36 -36.30
CA PRO A 127 -48.74 -9.10 -37.05
C PRO A 127 -49.70 -8.05 -36.48
N GLU A 128 -49.37 -6.77 -36.61
CA GLU A 128 -50.26 -5.66 -36.19
C GLU A 128 -51.37 -5.37 -37.22
N ILE A 129 -51.16 -5.76 -38.47
CA ILE A 129 -52.14 -5.69 -39.56
C ILE A 129 -52.57 -7.11 -39.89
N ASP A 130 -53.87 -7.37 -39.83
CA ASP A 130 -54.45 -8.70 -40.00
C ASP A 130 -55.66 -8.64 -40.95
N ASP A 131 -56.13 -9.79 -41.42
CA ASP A 131 -57.28 -9.88 -42.33
C ASP A 131 -58.63 -10.00 -41.59
N ASP A 132 -59.73 -9.83 -42.34
CA ASP A 132 -61.09 -9.84 -41.77
C ASP A 132 -61.48 -11.20 -41.18
N GLN A 133 -60.93 -12.30 -41.70
CA GLN A 133 -61.25 -13.65 -41.23
C GLN A 133 -60.60 -13.94 -39.87
N HIS A 134 -59.40 -13.42 -39.61
CA HIS A 134 -58.70 -13.66 -38.34
C HIS A 134 -59.15 -12.69 -37.23
N VAL A 135 -59.70 -11.52 -37.58
CA VAL A 135 -60.10 -10.49 -36.60
C VAL A 135 -61.60 -10.48 -36.31
N PHE A 136 -62.46 -10.73 -37.30
CA PHE A 136 -63.91 -10.43 -37.19
C PHE A 136 -64.87 -11.58 -37.51
N THR A 137 -64.50 -12.55 -38.34
CA THR A 137 -65.39 -13.67 -38.76
C THR A 137 -65.16 -14.93 -37.93
#